data_AF-A0A809QUB9-F1
#
_entry.id   AF-A0A809QUB9-F1
#
_cell.length_a   1.000
_cell.length_b   1.000
_cell.length_c   1.000
_cell.angle_alpha   90.00
_cell.angle_beta   90.00
_cell.angle_gamma   90.00
#
_symmetry.space_group_name_H-M   'P 1'
#
loop_
_entity.id
_entity.type
_entity.pdbx_description
1 polymer ?
#
loop_
_entity_poly.entity_id
_entity_poly.type
_entity_poly.pdbx_seq_one_letter_code
_entity_poly.pdbx_strand_id
1 'polypeptide(L)'
;MCDSEFSIYTMKGWIMPDIIYQVPVIAQSKTMSCWAAATAMLMSWKQGFVISEDRAAEIAGNNFLIAFRTNQGVTGAEIAELAQQLNLIAEPPSSLSPKGYRSLLSSKGPLWVGTAIFSATAPYRHVRILTGLRGRMKIPILC
;
A
#
# COMPACT_ATOMS: atom_id res chain seq x y z
N MET A 1 4.69 -14.02 41.02
CA MET A 1 3.73 -15.10 40.71
C MET A 1 2.35 -14.47 40.58
N CYS A 2 1.57 -14.98 39.62
CA CYS A 2 0.32 -14.48 39.05
C CYS A 2 0.43 -13.33 38.04
N ASP A 3 0.01 -13.45 36.78
CA ASP A 3 -0.25 -14.62 35.95
C ASP A 3 -0.07 -14.19 34.49
N SER A 4 0.62 -15.04 33.75
CA SER A 4 0.88 -14.97 32.33
C SER A 4 -0.20 -15.76 31.58
N GLU A 5 -1.35 -15.17 31.26
CA GLU A 5 -2.32 -15.79 30.34
C GLU A 5 -3.07 -14.73 29.52
N PHE A 6 -2.42 -14.25 28.44
CA PHE A 6 -3.14 -13.85 27.24
C PHE A 6 -2.94 -14.93 26.16
N SER A 7 -3.23 -16.18 26.54
CA SER A 7 -3.35 -17.31 25.61
C SER A 7 -4.72 -17.27 24.94
N ILE A 8 -4.86 -16.43 23.91
CA ILE A 8 -6.04 -16.47 23.04
C ILE A 8 -5.85 -17.64 22.05
N TYR A 9 -6.05 -18.86 22.54
CA TYR A 9 -6.29 -20.03 21.70
C TYR A 9 -7.76 -20.45 21.86
N THR A 10 -8.61 -19.97 20.95
CA THR A 10 -9.90 -20.64 20.68
C THR A 10 -10.10 -20.75 19.18
N MET A 11 -9.75 -21.92 18.65
CA MET A 11 -10.17 -22.39 17.32
C MET A 11 -11.66 -22.75 17.36
N LYS A 12 -12.53 -21.75 17.21
CA LYS A 12 -13.92 -21.90 16.71
C LYS A 12 -14.42 -20.52 16.27
N GLY A 13 -14.14 -20.16 15.02
CA GLY A 13 -14.43 -18.85 14.43
C GLY A 13 -13.28 -17.85 14.62
N TRP A 14 -12.40 -17.76 13.64
CA TRP A 14 -11.22 -16.90 13.68
C TRP A 14 -11.61 -15.41 13.70
N ILE A 15 -11.55 -14.77 14.87
CA ILE A 15 -11.50 -13.31 14.96
C ILE A 15 -10.10 -12.90 14.50
N MET A 16 -9.96 -12.52 13.23
CA MET A 16 -8.73 -11.87 12.77
C MET A 16 -8.73 -10.43 13.26
N PRO A 17 -7.82 -10.02 14.17
CA PRO A 17 -7.76 -8.64 14.62
C PRO A 17 -7.43 -7.74 13.43
N ASP A 18 -8.04 -6.56 13.42
CA ASP A 18 -7.86 -5.54 12.41
C ASP A 18 -6.39 -5.10 12.36
N ILE A 19 -5.88 -4.86 11.15
CA ILE A 19 -4.58 -4.20 10.94
C ILE A 19 -4.88 -2.94 10.17
N ILE A 20 -4.68 -1.77 10.79
CA ILE A 20 -4.97 -0.48 10.18
C ILE A 20 -3.82 0.48 10.47
N TYR A 21 -3.24 1.02 9.41
CA TYR A 21 -2.22 2.06 9.49
C TYR A 21 -2.84 3.42 9.16
N GLN A 22 -2.46 4.44 9.95
CA GLN A 22 -2.82 5.82 9.66
C GLN A 22 -1.85 6.39 8.62
N VAL A 23 -2.23 6.29 7.35
CA VAL A 23 -1.45 6.86 6.24
C VAL A 23 -2.09 8.20 5.85
N PRO A 24 -1.32 9.31 5.79
CA PRO A 24 -1.84 10.58 5.32
C PRO A 24 -2.41 10.46 3.91
N VAL A 25 -3.60 11.02 3.69
CA VAL A 25 -4.24 11.01 2.37
C VAL A 25 -3.72 12.19 1.56
N ILE A 26 -3.08 11.89 0.43
CA ILE A 26 -2.54 12.90 -0.50
C ILE A 26 -3.25 12.72 -1.83
N ALA A 27 -3.97 13.76 -2.27
CA ALA A 27 -4.59 13.78 -3.58
C ALA A 27 -3.51 13.97 -4.66
N GLN A 28 -3.59 13.20 -5.75
CA GLN A 28 -2.67 13.38 -6.87
C GLN A 28 -2.89 14.75 -7.53
N SER A 29 -1.82 15.51 -7.75
CA SER A 29 -1.90 16.84 -8.36
C SER A 29 -2.02 16.82 -9.87
N LYS A 30 -1.66 15.71 -10.54
CA LYS A 30 -1.70 15.58 -12.00
C LYS A 30 -2.40 14.29 -12.44
N THR A 31 -2.79 14.20 -13.70
CA THR A 31 -3.51 13.03 -14.23
C THR A 31 -2.67 11.75 -14.22
N MET A 32 -1.35 11.86 -14.35
CA MET A 32 -0.42 10.72 -14.37
C MET A 32 0.42 10.57 -13.10
N SER A 33 0.20 11.38 -12.06
CA SER A 33 1.02 11.39 -10.84
C SER A 33 0.57 10.41 -9.75
N CYS A 34 -0.30 9.45 -10.05
CA CYS A 34 -0.79 8.47 -9.06
C CYS A 34 0.35 7.72 -8.33
N TRP A 35 1.44 7.42 -9.04
CA TRP A 35 2.63 6.80 -8.46
C TRP A 35 3.35 7.72 -7.45
N ALA A 36 3.42 9.02 -7.74
CA ALA A 36 4.06 10.02 -6.88
C ALA A 36 3.22 10.28 -5.64
N ALA A 37 1.89 10.40 -5.79
CA ALA A 37 0.96 10.52 -4.66
C ALA A 37 1.06 9.32 -3.71
N ALA A 38 0.99 8.10 -4.24
CA ALA A 38 1.13 6.88 -3.44
C ALA A 38 2.49 6.79 -2.73
N THR A 39 3.56 7.17 -3.41
CA THR A 39 4.90 7.24 -2.81
C THR A 39 4.96 8.26 -1.67
N ALA A 40 4.43 9.46 -1.90
CA ALA A 40 4.35 10.51 -0.89
C ALA A 40 3.56 10.04 0.34
N MET A 41 2.44 9.34 0.15
CA MET A 41 1.63 8.78 1.25
C MET A 41 2.44 7.80 2.12
N LEU A 42 3.14 6.83 1.50
CA LEU A 42 3.95 5.85 2.24
C LEU A 42 5.13 6.48 2.96
N MET A 43 5.83 7.39 2.29
CA MET A 43 6.97 8.07 2.88
C MET A 43 6.53 8.96 4.04
N SER A 44 5.38 9.64 3.90
CA SER A 44 4.81 10.44 4.99
C SER A 44 4.47 9.59 6.20
N TRP A 45 3.88 8.41 5.97
CA TRP A 45 3.63 7.43 7.03
C TRP A 45 4.91 6.96 7.70
N LYS A 46 5.95 6.62 6.91
CA LYS A 46 7.23 6.12 7.44
C LYS A 46 8.01 7.18 8.22
N GLN A 47 7.90 8.44 7.82
CA GLN A 47 8.67 9.56 8.40
C GLN A 47 7.92 10.30 9.51
N GLY A 48 6.59 10.14 9.62
CA GLY A 48 5.77 10.79 10.64
C GLY A 48 5.38 12.24 10.34
N PHE A 49 5.64 12.74 9.12
CA PHE A 49 5.20 14.05 8.65
C PHE A 49 4.84 14.02 7.17
N VAL A 50 4.01 14.95 6.70
CA VAL A 50 3.53 14.98 5.31
C VAL A 50 4.64 15.45 4.37
N ILE A 51 4.87 14.69 3.30
CA ILE A 51 5.74 15.08 2.18
C ILE A 51 4.93 15.32 0.91
N SER A 52 5.42 16.20 0.03
CA SER A 52 4.78 16.49 -1.26
C SER A 52 5.10 15.43 -2.33
N GLU A 53 4.30 15.39 -3.40
CA GLU A 53 4.59 14.55 -4.57
C GLU A 53 5.90 14.92 -5.26
N ASP A 54 6.24 16.23 -5.37
CA ASP A 54 7.51 16.68 -5.98
C ASP A 54 8.70 16.18 -5.16
N ARG A 55 8.62 16.27 -3.83
CA ARG A 55 9.67 15.77 -2.94
C ARG A 55 9.79 14.25 -2.98
N ALA A 56 8.67 13.53 -3.06
CA ALA A 56 8.67 12.08 -3.23
C ALA A 56 9.34 11.67 -4.56
N ALA A 57 9.02 12.37 -5.65
CA ALA A 57 9.63 12.16 -6.96
C ALA A 57 11.13 12.52 -6.98
N GLU A 58 11.53 13.59 -6.29
CA GLU A 58 12.93 13.99 -6.12
C GLU A 58 13.74 12.91 -5.38
N ILE A 59 13.20 12.35 -4.29
CA ILE A 59 13.86 11.28 -3.53
C ILE A 59 13.95 9.99 -4.35
N ALA A 60 12.96 9.71 -5.20
CA ALA A 60 13.00 8.58 -6.14
C ALA A 60 14.11 8.75 -7.21
N GLY A 61 14.60 9.96 -7.46
CA GLY A 61 15.69 10.25 -8.38
C GLY A 61 15.29 11.14 -9.55
N ASN A 62 16.30 11.65 -10.28
CA ASN A 62 16.11 12.71 -11.27
C ASN A 62 15.17 12.31 -12.42
N ASN A 63 15.20 11.05 -12.87
CA ASN A 63 14.30 10.56 -13.92
C ASN A 63 12.83 10.63 -13.47
N PHE A 64 12.54 10.26 -12.23
CA PHE A 64 11.19 10.31 -11.67
C PHE A 64 10.73 11.75 -11.40
N LEU A 65 11.64 12.63 -10.99
CA LEU A 65 11.34 14.06 -10.89
C LEU A 65 10.96 14.66 -12.26
N ILE A 66 11.70 14.33 -13.31
CA ILE A 66 11.38 14.74 -14.69
C ILE A 66 10.02 14.16 -15.10
N ALA A 67 9.77 12.88 -14.85
CA ALA A 67 8.49 12.24 -15.15
C ALA A 67 7.32 12.95 -14.41
N PHE A 68 7.48 13.26 -13.13
CA PHE A 68 6.47 13.98 -12.36
C PHE A 68 6.21 15.39 -12.92
N ARG A 69 7.28 16.12 -13.28
CA ARG A 69 7.16 17.49 -13.81
C ARG A 69 6.56 17.53 -15.21
N THR A 70 6.79 16.49 -16.02
CA THR A 70 6.24 16.36 -17.37
C THR A 70 4.92 15.58 -17.44
N ASN A 71 4.29 15.30 -16.28
CA ASN A 71 3.03 14.56 -16.16
C ASN A 71 3.07 13.17 -16.85
N GLN A 72 4.17 12.44 -16.63
CA GLN A 72 4.36 11.07 -17.11
C GLN A 72 4.10 10.06 -15.99
N GLY A 73 3.51 8.94 -16.37
CA GLY A 73 3.37 7.78 -15.50
C GLY A 73 4.63 6.93 -15.53
N VAL A 74 4.75 6.01 -14.57
CA VAL A 74 5.81 4.99 -14.56
C VAL A 74 5.37 3.73 -15.30
N THR A 75 6.30 3.13 -16.03
CA THR A 75 6.17 1.85 -16.73
C THR A 75 6.41 0.68 -15.78
N GLY A 76 6.07 -0.54 -16.22
CA GLY A 76 6.32 -1.74 -15.42
C GLY A 76 7.81 -1.98 -15.14
N ALA A 77 8.69 -1.61 -16.07
CA ALA A 77 10.14 -1.73 -15.89
C ALA A 77 10.66 -0.72 -14.85
N GLU A 78 10.15 0.51 -14.89
CA GLU A 78 10.55 1.59 -13.96
C GLU A 78 10.05 1.35 -12.52
N ILE A 79 9.04 0.50 -12.30
CA ILE A 79 8.57 0.17 -10.94
C ILE A 79 9.68 -0.52 -10.12
N ALA A 80 10.48 -1.38 -10.75
CA ALA A 80 11.58 -2.06 -10.05
C ALA A 80 12.67 -1.07 -9.63
N GLU A 81 13.02 -0.14 -10.53
CA GLU A 81 13.96 0.94 -10.24
C GLU A 81 13.40 1.87 -9.15
N LEU A 82 12.14 2.29 -9.26
CA LEU A 82 11.45 3.11 -8.26
C LEU A 82 11.49 2.44 -6.88
N ALA A 83 11.19 1.14 -6.82
CA ALA A 83 11.23 0.38 -5.57
C ALA A 83 12.64 0.36 -4.96
N GLN A 84 13.68 0.19 -5.78
CA GLN A 84 15.07 0.23 -5.33
C GLN A 84 15.44 1.62 -4.77
N GLN A 85 15.14 2.69 -5.50
CA GLN A 85 15.47 4.06 -5.09
C GLN A 85 14.78 4.46 -3.78
N LEU A 86 13.58 3.94 -3.54
CA LEU A 86 12.78 4.20 -2.35
C LEU A 86 13.04 3.22 -1.19
N ASN A 87 13.97 2.27 -1.34
CA ASN A 87 14.20 1.17 -0.40
C ASN A 87 12.90 0.40 -0.06
N LEU A 88 12.06 0.15 -1.07
CA LEU A 88 10.90 -0.73 -0.99
C LEU A 88 11.31 -2.18 -1.28
N ILE A 89 10.59 -3.12 -0.67
CA ILE A 89 10.73 -4.55 -0.97
C ILE A 89 9.69 -4.89 -2.02
N ALA A 90 10.14 -5.23 -3.22
CA ALA A 90 9.25 -5.65 -4.30
C ALA A 90 8.77 -7.09 -4.07
N GLU A 91 7.47 -7.26 -3.95
CA GLU A 91 6.82 -8.57 -3.94
C GLU A 91 6.51 -8.99 -5.39
N PRO A 92 6.58 -10.28 -5.74
CA PRO A 92 6.19 -10.76 -7.06
C PRO A 92 4.76 -10.32 -7.43
N PRO A 93 4.49 -9.96 -8.70
CA PRO A 93 3.15 -9.58 -9.13
C PRO A 93 2.15 -10.72 -8.86
N SER A 94 1.25 -10.50 -7.90
CA SER A 94 0.27 -11.51 -7.50
C SER A 94 -0.95 -10.89 -6.83
N SER A 95 -2.12 -11.47 -7.10
CA SER A 95 -3.35 -11.21 -6.35
C SER A 95 -3.38 -12.15 -5.15
N LEU A 96 -3.07 -11.63 -3.97
CA LEU A 96 -2.95 -12.46 -2.76
C LEU A 96 -4.32 -12.75 -2.14
N SER A 97 -4.39 -13.85 -1.40
CA SER A 97 -5.53 -14.09 -0.50
C SER A 97 -5.55 -13.03 0.62
N PRO A 98 -6.70 -12.83 1.30
CA PRO A 98 -6.75 -11.97 2.49
C PRO A 98 -5.69 -12.32 3.54
N LYS A 99 -5.37 -13.61 3.71
CA LYS A 99 -4.30 -14.07 4.60
C LYS A 99 -2.91 -13.62 4.13
N GLY A 100 -2.66 -13.66 2.82
CA GLY A 100 -1.42 -13.18 2.21
C GLY A 100 -1.22 -11.68 2.43
N TYR A 101 -2.24 -10.86 2.12
CA TYR A 101 -2.20 -9.42 2.40
C TYR A 101 -2.01 -9.13 3.89
N ARG A 102 -2.69 -9.88 4.77
CA ARG A 102 -2.51 -9.75 6.21
C ARG A 102 -1.05 -10.00 6.62
N SER A 103 -0.42 -11.04 6.07
CA SER A 103 0.99 -11.36 6.34
C SER A 103 1.93 -10.23 5.93
N LEU A 104 1.73 -9.65 4.74
CA LEU A 104 2.52 -8.51 4.28
C LEU A 104 2.28 -7.26 5.14
N LEU A 105 1.01 -6.93 5.40
CA LEU A 105 0.66 -5.78 6.25
C LEU A 105 1.25 -5.90 7.65
N SER A 106 1.23 -7.09 8.27
CA SER A 106 1.84 -7.32 9.58
C SER A 106 3.36 -7.20 9.59
N SER A 107 4.04 -7.58 8.50
CA SER A 107 5.51 -7.69 8.48
C SER A 107 6.21 -6.50 7.81
N LYS A 108 5.52 -5.76 6.94
CA LYS A 108 6.10 -4.70 6.09
C LYS A 108 5.45 -3.34 6.28
N GLY A 109 4.26 -3.26 6.86
CA GLY A 109 3.49 -2.02 6.92
C GLY A 109 2.51 -1.86 5.76
N PRO A 110 2.01 -0.63 5.49
CA PRO A 110 1.17 -0.33 4.33
C PRO A 110 1.88 -0.67 3.02
N LEU A 111 1.11 -1.09 2.03
CA LEU A 111 1.66 -1.58 0.76
C LEU A 111 1.43 -0.58 -0.37
N TRP A 112 2.47 -0.37 -1.18
CA TRP A 112 2.36 0.28 -2.48
C TRP A 112 1.87 -0.76 -3.49
N VAL A 113 0.67 -0.58 -4.05
CA VAL A 113 0.04 -1.58 -4.92
C VAL A 113 -0.20 -1.01 -6.31
N GLY A 114 0.57 -1.49 -7.28
CA GLY A 114 0.30 -1.27 -8.70
C GLY A 114 -0.84 -2.18 -9.18
N THR A 115 -1.80 -1.61 -9.88
CA THR A 115 -2.98 -2.32 -10.41
C THR A 115 -3.19 -2.00 -11.88
N ALA A 116 -3.57 -3.00 -12.67
CA ALA A 116 -4.15 -2.79 -13.98
C ALA A 116 -5.66 -2.66 -13.82
N ILE A 117 -6.22 -1.54 -14.27
CA ILE A 117 -7.65 -1.30 -14.29
C ILE A 117 -8.13 -1.45 -15.73
N PHE A 118 -9.01 -2.41 -15.94
CA PHE A 118 -9.69 -2.60 -17.21
C PHE A 118 -10.88 -1.65 -17.27
N SER A 119 -10.88 -0.74 -18.24
CA SER A 119 -12.05 0.07 -18.58
C SER A 119 -12.65 -0.39 -19.91
N ALA A 120 -13.86 0.09 -20.22
CA ALA A 120 -14.54 -0.22 -21.48
C ALA A 120 -13.75 0.24 -22.73
N THR A 121 -12.84 1.20 -22.59
CA THR A 121 -12.11 1.80 -23.71
C THR A 121 -10.66 1.34 -23.82
N ALA A 122 -9.97 1.13 -22.70
CA ALA A 122 -8.62 0.55 -22.65
C ALA A 122 -8.21 0.15 -21.22
N PRO A 123 -7.27 -0.81 -21.06
CA PRO A 123 -6.60 -1.01 -19.78
C PRO A 123 -5.68 0.18 -19.46
N TYR A 124 -5.72 0.66 -18.22
CA TYR A 124 -4.76 1.64 -17.69
C TYR A 124 -4.16 1.16 -16.37
N ARG A 125 -3.00 1.71 -16.00
CA ARG A 125 -2.33 1.37 -14.73
C ARG A 125 -2.62 2.44 -13.68
N HIS A 126 -2.81 2.00 -12.46
CA HIS A 126 -3.04 2.89 -11.32
C HIS A 126 -2.40 2.34 -10.06
N VAL A 127 -2.00 3.25 -9.18
CA VAL A 127 -1.32 2.91 -7.93
C VAL A 127 -2.20 3.29 -6.76
N ARG A 128 -2.31 2.39 -5.77
CA ARG A 128 -3.07 2.59 -4.54
C ARG A 128 -2.23 2.20 -3.33
N ILE A 129 -2.58 2.73 -2.16
CA ILE A 129 -2.02 2.28 -0.89
C ILE A 129 -3.01 1.36 -0.19
N LEU A 130 -2.55 0.15 0.13
CA LEU A 130 -3.27 -0.73 1.05
C LEU A 130 -2.86 -0.36 2.47
N THR A 131 -3.76 0.33 3.19
CA THR A 131 -3.51 0.81 4.55
C THR A 131 -3.89 -0.19 5.63
N GLY A 132 -4.61 -1.26 5.28
CA GLY A 132 -5.05 -2.22 6.27
C GLY A 132 -6.03 -3.27 5.78
N LEU A 133 -6.41 -4.16 6.69
CA LEU A 133 -7.40 -5.21 6.49
C LEU A 133 -8.27 -5.30 7.73
N ARG A 134 -9.59 -5.25 7.52
CA ARG A 134 -10.62 -5.34 8.55
C ARG A 134 -11.38 -6.65 8.45
N GLY A 135 -11.41 -7.43 9.52
CA GLY A 135 -12.21 -8.65 9.58
C GLY A 135 -13.68 -8.30 9.84
N ARG A 136 -14.60 -8.71 8.95
CA ARG A 136 -16.03 -8.71 9.32
C ARG A 136 -16.38 -10.00 10.04
N MET A 137 -16.91 -9.86 11.24
CA MET A 137 -17.59 -10.93 11.96
C MET A 137 -18.87 -11.32 11.19
N LYS A 138 -19.01 -12.58 10.79
CA LYS A 138 -20.34 -13.17 10.58
C LYS A 138 -20.75 -13.72 11.94
N ILE A 139 -21.64 -13.02 12.64
CA ILE A 139 -22.35 -13.60 13.78
C ILE A 139 -23.27 -14.67 13.16
N PRO A 140 -23.11 -15.97 13.46
CA PRO A 140 -24.14 -16.93 13.09
C PRO A 140 -25.41 -16.53 13.84
N ILE A 141 -26.47 -16.22 13.09
CA ILE A 141 -27.81 -16.12 13.67
C ILE A 141 -28.11 -17.53 14.18
N LEU A 142 -28.09 -17.71 15.50
CA LEU A 142 -28.67 -18.88 16.13
C LEU A 142 -30.18 -18.73 15.94
N CYS A 143 -30.70 -19.44 14.92
CA CYS A 143 -32.10 -19.84 14.91
C CYS A 143 -32.28 -21.02 15.87
#